data_AF-A0A8H4P3V2-F1
#
_entry.id   AF-A0A8H4P3V2-F1
#
_cell.length_a   1.000
_cell.length_b   1.000
_cell.length_c   1.000
_cell.angle_alpha   90.00
_cell.angle_beta   90.00
_cell.angle_gamma   90.00
#
_symmetry.space_group_name_H-M   'P 1'
#
loop_
_entity.id
_entity.type
_entity.pdbx_description
1 polymer ?
#
loop_
_entity_poly.entity_id
_entity_poly.type
_entity_poly.pdbx_seq_one_letter_code
_entity_poly.pdbx_strand_id
1 'polypeptide(L)'
;MNIGPLSSIGSGLFNNSSGEVEKHTFELVEKVAKNVWIVIRKGDPRRERYLASPSSLFGVRPDGTVDFTKNRQEAKALNTLLSKHNQACTIRQILNHENLISIAGVIEHHPFNKSQTPDTTPENGVQMLVWDFADAGNLSAMFRHYPCESSAFYLPESLCWHVLRSLTRAVTYLHDGRRLLYQPEYIGHGVSGEWVSINTDWFPILHRCIEPRNVWFQHPRGIETYGQCKLGDFSNAAVTCHVINAQSKPHGSDTVDDGMALATKEGIWRIEEARHAYDLHQPMIPNEGNRAYTLKDEMWSVGVTIFTMMTGQAPTYCCEECGCSHVVFCKEDGCLEKEAVVKGCDCALGGCEHVSENSCAEESSWWKDCPAEHHCSESIINIHSYLARARYTKTLRTIVKDLLKYDPAMKQTPWTQMVEFAQIVELAYQEWKRETEEGRLYVDIEDDMLKRLLNEKDK
;
A
#
# COMPACT_ATOMS: atom_id res chain seq x y z
N MET A 1 22.52 12.93 -44.70
CA MET A 1 22.46 11.47 -44.93
C MET A 1 21.40 10.92 -44.02
N ASN A 2 20.32 10.42 -44.62
CA ASN A 2 19.24 9.68 -43.95
C ASN A 2 19.80 8.42 -43.30
N ILE A 3 19.48 8.21 -42.02
CA ILE A 3 19.58 6.90 -41.36
C ILE A 3 18.19 6.63 -40.80
N GLY A 4 17.55 5.58 -41.32
CA GLY A 4 16.16 5.22 -41.07
C GLY A 4 15.91 4.60 -39.69
N PRO A 5 14.63 4.35 -39.35
CA PRO A 5 14.25 3.89 -38.02
C PRO A 5 14.49 2.39 -37.85
N LEU A 6 15.15 2.02 -36.75
CA LEU A 6 15.27 0.65 -36.28
C LEU A 6 13.93 0.19 -35.70
N SER A 7 13.43 -0.91 -36.26
CA SER A 7 12.22 -1.59 -35.84
C SER A 7 12.54 -2.75 -34.91
N SER A 8 11.65 -2.93 -33.93
CA SER A 8 11.17 -4.19 -33.34
C SER A 8 12.17 -5.18 -32.77
N ILE A 9 12.28 -5.21 -31.42
CA ILE A 9 12.09 -6.42 -30.59
C ILE A 9 11.48 -5.94 -29.25
N GLY A 10 10.33 -6.49 -28.83
CA GLY A 10 9.83 -6.34 -27.45
C GLY A 10 8.57 -5.49 -27.23
N SER A 11 7.60 -5.50 -28.14
CA SER A 11 6.26 -4.92 -27.94
C SER A 11 5.17 -5.95 -28.21
N GLY A 12 5.20 -7.06 -27.46
CA GLY A 12 4.07 -7.98 -27.35
C GLY A 12 3.29 -7.65 -26.11
N LEU A 13 2.08 -7.10 -26.29
CA LEU A 13 1.06 -6.68 -25.29
C LEU A 13 0.87 -5.17 -25.31
N PHE A 14 0.26 -4.59 -26.35
CA PHE A 14 -0.62 -3.39 -26.28
C PHE A 14 -1.02 -3.02 -27.71
N ASN A 15 -2.03 -3.71 -28.24
CA ASN A 15 -2.99 -3.19 -29.21
C ASN A 15 -4.02 -4.28 -29.50
N ASN A 16 -5.27 -4.08 -29.07
CA ASN A 16 -6.41 -4.76 -29.66
C ASN A 16 -7.60 -3.79 -29.71
N SER A 17 -7.59 -2.97 -30.76
CA SER A 17 -8.79 -2.37 -31.32
C SER A 17 -9.38 -3.34 -32.35
N SER A 18 -10.23 -4.27 -31.91
CA SER A 18 -11.26 -4.89 -32.74
C SER A 18 -12.21 -5.68 -31.84
N GLY A 19 -13.51 -5.52 -32.07
CA GLY A 19 -14.58 -6.19 -31.31
C GLY A 19 -14.67 -7.68 -31.63
N GLU A 20 -13.66 -8.45 -31.26
CA GLU A 20 -13.79 -9.90 -31.12
C GLU A 20 -14.26 -10.22 -29.70
N VAL A 21 -15.31 -11.02 -29.59
CA VAL A 21 -15.80 -11.57 -28.32
C VAL A 21 -14.65 -12.40 -27.70
N GLU A 22 -14.03 -11.86 -26.65
CA GLU A 22 -12.88 -12.43 -25.96
C GLU A 22 -13.16 -13.89 -25.58
N LYS A 23 -12.41 -14.85 -26.13
CA LYS A 23 -12.48 -16.27 -25.75
C LYS A 23 -12.31 -16.39 -24.23
N HIS A 24 -13.16 -17.19 -23.56
CA HIS A 24 -13.11 -17.40 -22.11
C HIS A 24 -11.69 -17.72 -21.61
N THR A 25 -11.03 -16.71 -21.04
CA THR A 25 -9.61 -16.68 -20.63
C THR A 25 -9.34 -17.47 -19.35
N PHE A 26 -10.39 -17.80 -18.59
CA PHE A 26 -10.31 -18.47 -17.30
C PHE A 26 -11.13 -19.77 -17.28
N GLU A 27 -10.70 -20.72 -16.45
CA GLU A 27 -11.44 -21.96 -16.15
C GLU A 27 -11.79 -22.03 -14.66
N LEU A 28 -13.03 -22.45 -14.37
CA LEU A 28 -13.54 -22.62 -13.00
C LEU A 28 -12.96 -23.92 -12.42
N VAL A 29 -12.28 -23.83 -11.29
CA VAL A 29 -11.59 -24.97 -10.66
C VAL A 29 -12.35 -25.49 -9.46
N GLU A 30 -12.66 -24.59 -8.51
CA GLU A 30 -13.24 -24.97 -7.22
C GLU A 30 -14.28 -23.95 -6.78
N LYS A 31 -15.41 -24.44 -6.26
CA LYS A 31 -16.44 -23.58 -5.67
C LYS A 31 -16.19 -23.39 -4.19
N VAL A 32 -15.84 -22.18 -3.77
CA VAL A 32 -15.54 -21.86 -2.37
C VAL A 32 -16.79 -21.43 -1.61
N ALA A 33 -17.69 -20.69 -2.26
CA ALA A 33 -18.96 -20.25 -1.67
C ALA A 33 -20.05 -20.08 -2.74
N LYS A 34 -21.23 -19.58 -2.33
CA LYS A 34 -22.31 -19.28 -3.28
C LYS A 34 -21.84 -18.21 -4.28
N ASN A 35 -21.66 -18.62 -5.53
CA ASN A 35 -21.17 -17.80 -6.64
C ASN A 35 -19.73 -17.26 -6.47
N VAL A 36 -18.94 -17.84 -5.56
CA VAL A 36 -17.51 -17.54 -5.41
C VAL A 36 -16.70 -18.77 -5.80
N TRP A 37 -15.75 -18.59 -6.70
CA TRP A 37 -14.98 -19.66 -7.32
C TRP A 37 -13.49 -19.34 -7.32
N ILE A 38 -12.66 -20.37 -7.14
CA ILE A 38 -11.27 -20.32 -7.54
C ILE A 38 -11.20 -20.64 -9.03
N VAL A 39 -10.46 -19.81 -9.76
CA VAL A 39 -10.27 -19.94 -11.20
C VAL A 39 -8.79 -19.89 -11.55
N ILE A 40 -8.43 -20.47 -12.69
CA ILE A 40 -7.07 -20.36 -13.23
C ILE A 40 -7.13 -19.86 -14.67
N ARG A 41 -6.07 -19.17 -15.10
CA ARG A 41 -5.98 -18.66 -16.47
C ARG A 41 -5.67 -19.83 -17.41
N LYS A 42 -6.42 -19.97 -18.51
CA LYS A 42 -6.19 -21.04 -19.49
C LYS A 42 -4.82 -20.90 -20.13
N GLY A 43 -4.07 -22.01 -20.16
CA GLY A 43 -2.73 -22.04 -20.73
C GLY A 43 -1.66 -21.38 -19.87
N ASP A 44 -1.98 -20.93 -18.65
CA ASP A 44 -0.95 -20.46 -17.72
C ASP A 44 -0.18 -21.67 -17.17
N PRO A 45 1.13 -21.81 -17.49
CA PRO A 45 1.95 -22.92 -17.01
C PRO A 45 2.10 -22.94 -15.49
N ARG A 46 1.92 -21.80 -14.81
CA ARG A 46 2.01 -21.70 -13.35
C ARG A 46 0.74 -22.12 -12.64
N ARG A 47 -0.37 -22.24 -13.38
CA ARG A 47 -1.72 -22.47 -12.85
C ARG A 47 -2.04 -21.52 -11.70
N GLU A 48 -1.70 -20.24 -11.86
CA GLU A 48 -1.96 -19.23 -10.86
C GLU A 48 -3.45 -19.17 -10.57
N ARG A 49 -3.77 -19.15 -9.28
CA ARG A 49 -5.13 -19.12 -8.77
C ARG A 49 -5.61 -17.68 -8.64
N TYR A 50 -6.87 -17.47 -8.98
CA TYR A 50 -7.58 -16.21 -8.85
C TYR A 50 -8.93 -16.45 -8.20
N LEU A 51 -9.51 -15.42 -7.62
CA LEU A 51 -10.83 -15.47 -6.99
C LEU A 51 -11.86 -14.82 -7.91
N ALA A 52 -12.79 -15.61 -8.45
CA ALA A 52 -13.93 -15.10 -9.17
C ALA A 52 -15.12 -14.91 -8.21
N SER A 53 -15.61 -13.68 -8.09
CA SER A 53 -16.78 -13.36 -7.26
C SER A 53 -17.72 -12.40 -7.98
N PRO A 54 -19.02 -12.38 -7.63
CA PRO A 54 -19.95 -11.40 -8.18
C PRO A 54 -19.56 -10.00 -7.69
N SER A 55 -19.86 -8.99 -8.48
CA SER A 55 -19.58 -7.58 -8.19
C SER A 55 -20.30 -7.03 -6.94
N SER A 56 -21.17 -7.80 -6.30
CA SER A 56 -22.07 -7.37 -5.22
C SER A 56 -21.71 -7.98 -3.86
N LEU A 57 -20.47 -7.79 -3.38
CA LEU A 57 -20.11 -8.11 -1.99
C LEU A 57 -20.30 -6.93 -1.02
N PHE A 58 -20.81 -5.78 -1.50
CA PHE A 58 -21.18 -4.67 -0.62
C PHE A 58 -22.23 -5.11 0.40
N GLY A 59 -21.88 -4.97 1.69
CA GLY A 59 -22.78 -5.16 2.81
C GLY A 59 -22.32 -6.16 3.87
N VAL A 60 -21.18 -6.85 3.70
CA VAL A 60 -20.62 -7.68 4.77
C VAL A 60 -19.72 -6.80 5.64
N ARG A 61 -20.19 -6.43 6.83
CA ARG A 61 -19.36 -5.79 7.86
C ARG A 61 -18.22 -6.73 8.28
N PRO A 62 -17.13 -6.22 8.90
CA PRO A 62 -16.03 -7.06 9.40
C PRO A 62 -16.47 -8.20 10.35
N ASP A 63 -17.65 -8.07 10.96
CA ASP A 63 -18.29 -9.07 11.84
C ASP A 63 -19.23 -10.06 11.11
N GLY A 64 -19.34 -9.97 9.77
CA GLY A 64 -20.21 -10.82 8.96
C GLY A 64 -21.67 -10.38 8.87
N THR A 65 -22.06 -9.26 9.48
CA THR A 65 -23.46 -8.78 9.46
C THR A 65 -23.80 -8.00 8.18
N VAL A 66 -25.04 -8.16 7.71
CA VAL A 66 -25.58 -7.54 6.49
C VAL A 66 -26.71 -6.58 6.84
N ASP A 67 -26.58 -5.29 6.49
CA ASP A 67 -27.71 -4.36 6.53
C ASP A 67 -28.53 -4.50 5.23
N PHE A 68 -29.79 -4.95 5.33
CA PHE A 68 -30.45 -5.68 4.24
C PHE A 68 -31.14 -4.82 3.17
N THR A 69 -31.50 -3.56 3.43
CA THR A 69 -32.36 -2.76 2.52
C THR A 69 -31.62 -1.66 1.78
N LYS A 70 -30.82 -0.83 2.47
CA LYS A 70 -30.01 0.24 1.85
C LYS A 70 -28.88 -0.33 1.00
N ASN A 71 -28.18 -1.34 1.52
CA ASN A 71 -27.10 -2.02 0.79
C ASN A 71 -27.59 -2.73 -0.47
N ARG A 72 -28.86 -3.16 -0.54
CA ARG A 72 -29.38 -3.86 -1.73
C ARG A 72 -29.54 -2.92 -2.92
N GLN A 73 -29.98 -1.69 -2.70
CA GLN A 73 -30.11 -0.70 -3.78
C GLN A 73 -28.73 -0.21 -4.24
N GLU A 74 -27.82 0.06 -3.31
CA GLU A 74 -26.44 0.45 -3.60
C GLU A 74 -25.69 -0.67 -4.33
N ALA A 75 -25.79 -1.93 -3.88
CA ALA A 75 -25.20 -3.08 -4.55
C ALA A 75 -25.76 -3.29 -5.96
N LYS A 76 -27.06 -3.03 -6.18
CA LYS A 76 -27.67 -3.10 -7.52
C LYS A 76 -27.18 -1.96 -8.43
N ALA A 77 -27.04 -0.76 -7.89
CA ALA A 77 -26.50 0.39 -8.62
C ALA A 77 -25.03 0.18 -8.99
N LEU A 78 -24.21 -0.30 -8.05
CA LEU A 78 -22.82 -0.64 -8.31
C LEU A 78 -22.67 -1.77 -9.32
N ASN A 79 -23.47 -2.84 -9.20
CA ASN A 79 -23.45 -3.92 -10.19
C ASN A 79 -23.81 -3.36 -11.58
N THR A 80 -24.80 -2.49 -11.67
CA THR A 80 -25.15 -1.79 -12.93
C THR A 80 -23.98 -0.95 -13.45
N LEU A 81 -23.26 -0.26 -12.57
CA LEU A 81 -22.09 0.56 -12.93
C LEU A 81 -20.93 -0.30 -13.44
N LEU A 82 -20.60 -1.38 -12.74
CA LEU A 82 -19.52 -2.28 -13.08
C LEU A 82 -19.80 -3.07 -14.36
N SER A 83 -21.03 -3.59 -14.51
CA SER A 83 -21.43 -4.42 -15.65
C SER A 83 -21.94 -3.59 -16.83
N LYS A 84 -23.08 -2.89 -16.66
CA LYS A 84 -23.76 -2.19 -17.76
C LYS A 84 -23.05 -0.93 -18.22
N HIS A 85 -22.34 -0.23 -17.32
CA HIS A 85 -21.57 0.97 -17.66
C HIS A 85 -20.07 0.70 -17.85
N ASN A 86 -19.68 -0.59 -17.91
CA ASN A 86 -18.33 -1.06 -18.20
C ASN A 86 -17.24 -0.46 -17.27
N GLN A 87 -17.60 -0.01 -16.07
CA GLN A 87 -16.62 0.60 -15.15
C GLN A 87 -15.67 -0.42 -14.53
N ALA A 88 -15.99 -1.72 -14.60
CA ALA A 88 -15.07 -2.78 -14.21
C ALA A 88 -13.74 -2.73 -15.00
N CYS A 89 -13.80 -2.37 -16.29
CA CYS A 89 -12.59 -2.21 -17.12
C CYS A 89 -11.75 -1.01 -16.68
N THR A 90 -12.38 0.12 -16.35
CA THR A 90 -11.70 1.31 -15.84
C THR A 90 -11.01 1.03 -14.52
N ILE A 91 -11.72 0.42 -13.56
CA ILE A 91 -11.16 0.07 -12.24
C ILE A 91 -10.03 -0.94 -12.41
N ARG A 92 -10.17 -1.91 -13.31
CA ARG A 92 -9.10 -2.86 -13.63
C ARG A 92 -7.83 -2.15 -14.11
N GLN A 93 -7.95 -1.15 -14.97
CA GLN A 93 -6.79 -0.37 -15.44
C GLN A 93 -6.16 0.43 -14.31
N ILE A 94 -6.97 1.08 -13.47
CA ILE A 94 -6.49 1.82 -12.30
C ILE A 94 -5.76 0.87 -11.35
N LEU A 95 -6.32 -0.28 -11.01
CA LEU A 95 -5.71 -1.23 -10.05
C LEU A 95 -4.63 -2.14 -10.67
N ASN A 96 -4.20 -1.90 -11.91
CA ASN A 96 -3.20 -2.72 -12.59
C ASN A 96 -1.77 -2.39 -12.15
N HIS A 97 -1.39 -2.88 -10.97
CA HIS A 97 -0.05 -2.70 -10.41
C HIS A 97 0.36 -3.93 -9.60
N GLU A 98 1.65 -4.29 -9.63
CA GLU A 98 2.16 -5.51 -8.99
C GLU A 98 1.85 -5.58 -7.49
N ASN A 99 1.90 -4.44 -6.80
CA ASN A 99 1.67 -4.33 -5.37
C ASN A 99 0.25 -3.88 -5.00
N LEU A 100 -0.73 -3.96 -5.91
CA LEU A 100 -2.15 -3.80 -5.59
C LEU A 100 -2.89 -5.13 -5.80
N ILE A 101 -3.96 -5.35 -5.04
CA ILE A 101 -4.94 -6.40 -5.36
C ILE A 101 -5.68 -5.98 -6.63
N SER A 102 -5.40 -6.67 -7.74
CA SER A 102 -5.89 -6.29 -9.05
C SER A 102 -7.11 -7.11 -9.49
N ILE A 103 -7.85 -6.54 -10.45
CA ILE A 103 -8.86 -7.28 -11.22
C ILE A 103 -8.15 -7.91 -12.43
N ALA A 104 -7.90 -9.21 -12.37
CA ALA A 104 -7.25 -9.98 -13.44
C ALA A 104 -8.14 -10.15 -14.68
N GLY A 105 -9.47 -10.12 -14.51
CA GLY A 105 -10.41 -10.27 -15.62
C GLY A 105 -11.88 -10.32 -15.21
N VAL A 106 -12.73 -10.71 -16.15
CA VAL A 106 -14.19 -10.84 -15.97
C VAL A 106 -14.65 -12.17 -16.56
N ILE A 107 -15.58 -12.85 -15.89
CA ILE A 107 -16.20 -14.10 -16.34
C ILE A 107 -17.72 -13.92 -16.36
N GLU A 108 -18.35 -14.30 -17.46
CA GLU A 108 -19.80 -14.49 -17.51
C GLU A 108 -20.15 -15.93 -17.13
N HIS A 109 -20.77 -16.11 -15.97
CA HIS A 109 -21.18 -17.42 -15.49
C HIS A 109 -22.68 -17.61 -15.62
N HIS A 110 -23.08 -18.63 -16.36
CA HIS A 110 -24.46 -19.05 -16.49
C HIS A 110 -24.72 -20.21 -15.50
N PRO A 111 -25.39 -19.98 -14.36
CA PRO A 111 -25.69 -21.07 -13.44
C PRO A 111 -26.61 -22.09 -14.13
N PHE A 112 -26.10 -23.30 -14.33
CA PHE A 112 -26.91 -24.42 -14.81
C PHE A 112 -27.93 -24.82 -13.73
N ASN A 113 -29.17 -24.37 -13.87
CA ASN A 113 -30.30 -24.91 -13.14
C ASN A 113 -30.84 -26.13 -13.91
N LYS A 114 -30.96 -27.29 -13.24
CA LYS A 114 -31.50 -28.55 -13.80
C LYS A 114 -32.95 -28.45 -14.33
N SER A 115 -33.58 -27.29 -14.24
CA SER A 115 -34.97 -27.02 -14.62
C SER A 115 -35.14 -26.15 -15.88
N GLN A 116 -34.08 -25.86 -16.64
CA GLN A 116 -34.22 -25.05 -17.86
C GLN A 116 -34.85 -25.89 -18.99
N THR A 117 -36.13 -25.64 -19.25
CA THR A 117 -36.80 -26.01 -20.51
C THR A 117 -36.33 -25.08 -21.63
N PRO A 118 -36.21 -25.59 -22.87
CA PRO A 118 -35.56 -24.89 -23.99
C PRO A 118 -36.24 -23.57 -24.45
N ASP A 119 -37.42 -23.23 -23.92
CA ASP A 119 -38.20 -22.04 -24.32
C ASP A 119 -38.20 -20.90 -23.29
N THR A 120 -37.39 -21.00 -22.23
CA THR A 120 -37.24 -19.89 -21.27
C THR A 120 -35.94 -19.15 -21.59
N THR A 121 -36.05 -17.86 -21.91
CA THR A 121 -34.91 -16.95 -22.07
C THR A 121 -33.90 -17.20 -20.94
N PRO A 122 -32.60 -17.37 -21.25
CA PRO A 122 -31.60 -17.76 -20.25
C PRO A 122 -31.66 -16.77 -19.09
N GLU A 123 -32.05 -17.27 -17.91
CA GLU A 123 -32.08 -16.48 -16.69
C GLU A 123 -30.68 -15.90 -16.44
N ASN A 124 -30.56 -14.58 -16.64
CA ASN A 124 -29.49 -13.67 -16.26
C ASN A 124 -28.13 -14.33 -15.93
N GLY A 125 -27.22 -14.40 -16.91
CA GLY A 125 -25.81 -14.66 -16.65
C GLY A 125 -25.27 -13.74 -15.56
N VAL A 126 -24.54 -14.32 -14.60
CA VAL A 126 -23.91 -13.56 -13.50
C VAL A 126 -22.51 -13.18 -13.96
N GLN A 127 -22.28 -11.89 -14.14
CA GLN A 127 -20.92 -11.38 -14.35
C GLN A 127 -20.15 -11.46 -13.03
N MET A 128 -18.98 -12.09 -13.07
CA MET A 128 -18.05 -12.21 -11.96
C MET A 128 -16.76 -11.47 -12.29
N LEU A 129 -16.25 -10.70 -11.33
CA LEU A 129 -14.92 -10.13 -11.40
C LEU A 129 -13.92 -11.17 -10.91
N VAL A 130 -12.80 -11.30 -11.62
CA VAL A 130 -11.70 -12.18 -11.27
C VAL A 130 -10.63 -11.32 -10.61
N TRP A 131 -10.39 -11.57 -9.33
CA TRP A 131 -9.43 -10.86 -8.49
C TRP A 131 -8.19 -11.70 -8.26
N ASP A 132 -7.08 -11.03 -7.97
CA ASP A 132 -5.91 -11.72 -7.39
C ASP A 132 -6.31 -12.53 -6.16
N PHE A 133 -5.77 -13.74 -6.05
CA PHE A 133 -5.97 -14.58 -4.88
C PHE A 133 -4.74 -14.52 -3.98
N ALA A 134 -4.89 -13.79 -2.87
CA ALA A 134 -3.90 -13.70 -1.80
C ALA A 134 -3.94 -14.95 -0.91
N ASP A 135 -3.39 -16.05 -1.41
CA ASP A 135 -3.49 -17.37 -0.79
C ASP A 135 -2.62 -17.55 0.46
N ALA A 136 -1.71 -16.61 0.78
CA ALA A 136 -0.91 -16.62 2.01
C ALA A 136 -1.51 -15.76 3.15
N GLY A 137 -2.69 -15.17 2.95
CA GLY A 137 -3.39 -14.37 3.95
C GLY A 137 -2.87 -12.92 4.04
N ASN A 138 -3.13 -12.26 5.17
CA ASN A 138 -2.75 -10.86 5.39
C ASN A 138 -1.83 -10.67 6.62
N LEU A 139 -1.22 -9.50 6.72
CA LEU A 139 -0.26 -9.16 7.77
C LEU A 139 -0.88 -9.22 9.17
N SER A 140 -2.14 -8.82 9.35
CA SER A 140 -2.87 -9.01 10.62
C SER A 140 -3.05 -10.48 11.02
N ALA A 141 -3.25 -11.38 10.05
CA ALA A 141 -3.28 -12.81 10.33
C ALA A 141 -1.90 -13.30 10.77
N MET A 142 -0.84 -12.84 10.12
CA MET A 142 0.54 -13.18 10.50
C MET A 142 0.84 -12.74 11.94
N PHE A 143 0.48 -11.52 12.35
CA PHE A 143 0.70 -11.06 13.73
C PHE A 143 -0.02 -11.92 14.78
N ARG A 144 -1.20 -12.45 14.44
CA ARG A 144 -1.95 -13.38 15.32
C ARG A 144 -1.28 -14.75 15.43
N HIS A 145 -0.67 -15.24 14.35
CA HIS A 145 -0.03 -16.56 14.32
C HIS A 145 1.38 -16.53 14.94
N TYR A 146 2.06 -15.39 14.84
CA TYR A 146 3.37 -15.16 15.43
C TYR A 146 3.25 -13.99 16.40
N PRO A 147 2.80 -14.19 17.65
CA PRO A 147 2.70 -13.10 18.63
C PRO A 147 4.09 -12.54 18.97
N CYS A 148 4.17 -11.24 19.24
CA CYS A 148 5.43 -10.59 19.61
C CYS A 148 5.84 -10.95 21.04
N GLU A 149 7.02 -11.56 21.19
CA GLU A 149 7.61 -11.87 22.50
C GLU A 149 8.53 -10.75 23.02
N SER A 150 9.09 -9.93 22.11
CA SER A 150 10.03 -8.87 22.45
C SER A 150 9.93 -7.69 21.48
N SER A 151 9.86 -6.48 22.03
CA SER A 151 9.87 -5.26 21.22
C SER A 151 11.24 -4.90 20.64
N ALA A 152 12.30 -5.61 21.06
CA ALA A 152 13.64 -5.43 20.51
C ALA A 152 13.78 -6.10 19.13
N PHE A 153 13.02 -7.15 18.84
CA PHE A 153 13.04 -7.84 17.55
C PHE A 153 11.79 -8.70 17.43
N TYR A 154 11.03 -8.52 16.35
CA TYR A 154 9.76 -9.21 16.15
C TYR A 154 9.74 -10.01 14.85
N LEU A 155 9.72 -9.34 13.70
CA LEU A 155 9.77 -10.00 12.40
C LEU A 155 11.13 -9.80 11.71
N PRO A 156 11.56 -10.70 10.81
CA PRO A 156 12.80 -10.54 10.06
C PRO A 156 12.89 -9.22 9.30
N GLU A 157 14.11 -8.68 9.18
CA GLU A 157 14.33 -7.40 8.50
C GLU A 157 14.02 -7.51 7.01
N SER A 158 14.31 -8.65 6.38
CA SER A 158 13.95 -8.96 4.99
C SER A 158 12.46 -8.82 4.72
N LEU A 159 11.63 -9.25 5.67
CA LEU A 159 10.17 -9.14 5.55
C LEU A 159 9.70 -7.70 5.73
N CYS A 160 10.33 -6.95 6.65
CA CYS A 160 10.08 -5.52 6.81
C CYS A 160 10.39 -4.75 5.52
N TRP A 161 11.53 -5.02 4.87
CA TRP A 161 11.88 -4.44 3.57
C TRP A 161 10.91 -4.85 2.47
N HIS A 162 10.53 -6.13 2.42
CA HIS A 162 9.59 -6.65 1.43
C HIS A 162 8.24 -5.91 1.47
N VAL A 163 7.69 -5.72 2.67
CA VAL A 163 6.43 -4.98 2.86
C VAL A 163 6.61 -3.49 2.60
N LEU A 164 7.68 -2.87 3.14
CA LEU A 164 7.95 -1.45 2.98
C LEU A 164 8.03 -1.07 1.49
N ARG A 165 8.87 -1.75 0.71
CA ARG A 165 8.99 -1.51 -0.74
C ARG A 165 7.66 -1.67 -1.46
N SER A 166 6.92 -2.73 -1.14
CA SER A 166 5.63 -3.03 -1.78
C SER A 166 4.60 -1.93 -1.51
N LEU A 167 4.52 -1.45 -0.27
CA LEU A 167 3.63 -0.36 0.11
C LEU A 167 4.06 0.97 -0.51
N THR A 168 5.35 1.31 -0.49
CA THR A 168 5.80 2.57 -1.10
C THR A 168 5.58 2.58 -2.61
N ARG A 169 5.83 1.47 -3.31
CA ARG A 169 5.52 1.34 -4.75
C ARG A 169 4.01 1.46 -5.02
N ALA A 170 3.17 0.80 -4.22
CA ALA A 170 1.72 0.90 -4.31
C ALA A 170 1.22 2.36 -4.12
N VAL A 171 1.71 3.04 -3.09
CA VAL A 171 1.33 4.44 -2.81
C VAL A 171 1.86 5.39 -3.89
N THR A 172 3.10 5.21 -4.38
CA THR A 172 3.63 6.00 -5.50
C THR A 172 2.79 5.82 -6.76
N TYR A 173 2.35 4.61 -7.05
CA TYR A 173 1.49 4.35 -8.20
C TYR A 173 0.11 5.02 -8.05
N LEU A 174 -0.54 4.87 -6.88
CA LEU A 174 -1.85 5.48 -6.62
C LEU A 174 -1.78 7.01 -6.59
N HIS A 175 -0.78 7.58 -5.93
CA HIS A 175 -0.67 9.02 -5.70
C HIS A 175 -0.06 9.75 -6.90
N ASP A 176 1.06 9.26 -7.44
CA ASP A 176 1.83 9.96 -8.46
C ASP A 176 1.57 9.43 -9.88
N GLY A 177 0.89 8.29 -10.04
CA GLY A 177 0.70 7.66 -11.34
C GLY A 177 2.00 7.13 -11.94
N ARG A 178 2.95 6.76 -11.09
CA ARG A 178 4.28 6.29 -11.49
C ARG A 178 4.49 4.83 -11.13
N ARG A 179 5.16 4.11 -12.03
CA ARG A 179 5.53 2.70 -11.83
C ARG A 179 7.03 2.55 -11.94
N LEU A 180 7.61 1.72 -11.08
CA LEU A 180 9.02 1.38 -11.13
C LEU A 180 9.25 0.34 -12.24
N LEU A 181 10.03 0.70 -13.25
CA LEU A 181 10.41 -0.19 -14.36
C LEU A 181 11.91 -0.46 -14.33
N TYR A 182 12.28 -1.71 -14.56
CA TYR A 182 13.68 -2.11 -14.70
C TYR A 182 13.98 -2.31 -16.19
N GLN A 183 14.93 -1.56 -16.71
CA GLN A 183 15.36 -1.71 -18.09
C GLN A 183 16.09 -3.07 -18.27
N PRO A 184 15.70 -3.91 -19.24
CA PRO A 184 16.22 -5.27 -19.40
C PRO A 184 17.74 -5.36 -19.54
N GLU A 185 18.38 -4.32 -20.09
CA GLU A 185 19.83 -4.28 -20.27
C GLU A 185 20.61 -4.12 -18.96
N TYR A 186 19.95 -3.72 -17.87
CA TYR A 186 20.58 -3.36 -16.59
C TYR A 186 20.13 -4.22 -15.41
N ILE A 187 19.27 -5.21 -15.64
CA ILE A 187 18.85 -6.16 -14.60
C ILE A 187 20.08 -6.94 -14.14
N GLY A 188 20.42 -6.84 -12.84
CA GLY A 188 21.59 -7.49 -12.23
C GLY A 188 22.85 -6.62 -12.11
N HIS A 189 22.84 -5.38 -12.60
CA HIS A 189 23.98 -4.46 -12.50
C HIS A 189 23.90 -3.47 -11.32
N GLY A 190 22.98 -3.68 -10.37
CA GLY A 190 22.82 -2.80 -9.21
C GLY A 190 22.28 -1.39 -9.55
N VAL A 191 21.68 -1.22 -10.74
CA VAL A 191 21.07 0.04 -11.16
C VAL A 191 19.64 0.12 -10.61
N SER A 192 19.31 1.24 -9.96
CA SER A 192 17.96 1.53 -9.49
C SER A 192 17.01 1.62 -10.69
N GLY A 193 15.87 0.95 -10.63
CA GLY A 193 14.82 1.09 -11.65
C GLY A 193 14.40 2.55 -11.86
N GLU A 194 13.75 2.81 -12.99
CA GLU A 194 13.25 4.13 -13.34
C GLU A 194 11.76 4.25 -12.99
N TRP A 195 11.39 5.34 -12.32
CA TRP A 195 9.98 5.66 -12.06
C TRP A 195 9.35 6.35 -13.26
N VAL A 196 8.53 5.61 -14.00
CA VAL A 196 7.91 6.06 -15.24
C VAL A 196 6.44 6.41 -14.99
N SER A 197 6.01 7.59 -15.46
CA SER A 197 4.60 7.98 -15.48
C SER A 197 3.82 7.09 -16.44
N ILE A 198 2.78 6.44 -15.94
CA ILE A 198 1.92 5.56 -16.76
C ILE A 198 0.85 6.33 -17.54
N ASN A 199 0.50 7.54 -17.08
CA ASN A 199 -0.46 8.42 -17.71
C ASN A 199 -0.14 9.88 -17.35
N THR A 200 -0.24 10.79 -18.32
CA THR A 200 -0.07 12.24 -18.11
C THR A 200 -1.24 12.87 -17.37
N ASP A 201 -2.42 12.24 -17.45
CA ASP A 201 -3.67 12.75 -16.89
C ASP A 201 -4.06 11.99 -15.61
N TRP A 202 -3.07 11.51 -14.85
CA TRP A 202 -3.31 10.78 -13.63
C TRP A 202 -3.85 11.69 -12.52
N PHE A 203 -5.01 11.32 -11.96
CA PHE A 203 -5.54 11.97 -10.75
C PHE A 203 -5.02 11.25 -9.51
N PRO A 204 -4.40 11.96 -8.55
CA PRO A 204 -3.89 11.32 -7.33
C PRO A 204 -4.99 10.60 -6.55
N ILE A 205 -4.71 9.38 -6.14
CA ILE A 205 -5.61 8.52 -5.36
C ILE A 205 -5.03 8.33 -3.97
N LEU A 206 -5.83 8.65 -2.94
CA LEU A 206 -5.53 8.35 -1.54
C LEU A 206 -6.27 7.06 -1.16
N HIS A 207 -5.57 6.09 -0.58
CA HIS A 207 -6.14 4.81 -0.14
C HIS A 207 -7.02 4.94 1.11
N ARG A 208 -6.60 5.79 2.06
CA ARG A 208 -7.27 6.09 3.34
C ARG A 208 -7.45 4.90 4.28
N CYS A 209 -6.74 3.79 4.07
CA CYS A 209 -6.95 2.56 4.83
C CYS A 209 -5.73 1.61 4.79
N ILE A 210 -4.51 2.17 4.85
CA ILE A 210 -3.28 1.38 4.87
C ILE A 210 -3.06 0.86 6.29
N GLU A 211 -3.22 -0.45 6.46
CA GLU A 211 -3.09 -1.10 7.76
C GLU A 211 -2.88 -2.61 7.60
N PRO A 212 -2.40 -3.32 8.62
CA PRO A 212 -2.01 -4.73 8.50
C PRO A 212 -3.09 -5.68 7.95
N ARG A 213 -4.39 -5.41 8.16
CA ARG A 213 -5.46 -6.28 7.61
C ARG A 213 -5.63 -6.17 6.09
N ASN A 214 -5.14 -5.07 5.52
CA ASN A 214 -5.23 -4.72 4.10
C ASN A 214 -3.92 -4.96 3.34
N VAL A 215 -2.88 -5.45 4.01
CA VAL A 215 -1.62 -5.90 3.40
C VAL A 215 -1.66 -7.41 3.22
N TRP A 216 -1.76 -7.84 1.97
CA TRP A 216 -2.01 -9.22 1.58
C TRP A 216 -0.78 -9.87 0.95
N PHE A 217 -0.63 -11.18 1.15
CA PHE A 217 0.47 -11.97 0.61
C PHE A 217 -0.01 -13.08 -0.32
N GLN A 218 0.81 -13.39 -1.32
CA GLN A 218 0.72 -14.62 -2.09
C GLN A 218 1.87 -15.55 -1.68
N HIS A 219 1.68 -16.86 -1.81
CA HIS A 219 2.78 -17.80 -1.67
C HIS A 219 3.83 -17.60 -2.79
N PRO A 220 5.13 -17.81 -2.50
CA PRO A 220 6.17 -17.83 -3.53
C PRO A 220 5.81 -18.78 -4.69
N ARG A 221 6.10 -18.34 -5.92
CA ARG A 221 5.88 -19.05 -7.19
C ARG A 221 7.16 -19.35 -7.96
N GLY A 222 8.28 -18.75 -7.56
CA GLY A 222 9.60 -18.98 -8.12
C GLY A 222 10.63 -19.28 -7.06
N ILE A 223 11.80 -18.63 -7.16
CA ILE A 223 12.87 -18.74 -6.18
C ILE A 223 12.83 -17.65 -5.11
N GLU A 224 11.89 -16.71 -5.21
CA GLU A 224 11.74 -15.61 -4.26
C GLU A 224 11.44 -16.12 -2.84
N THR A 225 12.03 -15.46 -1.84
CA THR A 225 11.88 -15.84 -0.43
C THR A 225 10.45 -15.61 0.06
N TYR A 226 9.83 -14.49 -0.34
CA TYR A 226 8.43 -14.17 -0.08
C TYR A 226 7.71 -13.98 -1.41
N GLY A 227 6.47 -14.46 -1.52
CA GLY A 227 5.64 -14.17 -2.69
C GLY A 227 5.18 -12.71 -2.68
N GLN A 228 4.29 -12.35 -3.61
CA GLN A 228 3.87 -10.95 -3.77
C GLN A 228 3.22 -10.38 -2.50
N CYS A 229 3.59 -9.14 -2.15
CA CYS A 229 2.91 -8.31 -1.17
C CYS A 229 2.07 -7.24 -1.89
N LYS A 230 0.77 -7.21 -1.58
CA LYS A 230 -0.24 -6.42 -2.28
C LYS A 230 -1.12 -5.65 -1.29
N LEU A 231 -1.33 -4.37 -1.56
CA LEU A 231 -2.30 -3.54 -0.86
C LEU A 231 -3.70 -3.78 -1.43
N GLY A 232 -4.68 -4.03 -0.55
CA GLY A 232 -6.07 -4.28 -0.90
C GLY A 232 -7.04 -3.42 -0.10
N ASP A 233 -8.34 -3.66 -0.31
CA ASP A 233 -9.45 -2.92 0.29
C ASP A 233 -9.49 -1.42 -0.04
N PHE A 234 -9.91 -1.13 -1.28
CA PHE A 234 -10.07 0.22 -1.79
C PHE A 234 -11.45 0.83 -1.47
N SER A 235 -12.21 0.29 -0.51
CA SER A 235 -13.57 0.78 -0.21
C SER A 235 -13.57 2.23 0.27
N ASN A 236 -12.48 2.65 0.92
CA ASN A 236 -12.27 3.99 1.41
C ASN A 236 -11.40 4.83 0.47
N ALA A 237 -10.96 4.33 -0.68
CA ALA A 237 -10.11 5.12 -1.56
C ALA A 237 -10.82 6.37 -2.09
N ALA A 238 -10.08 7.47 -2.24
CA ALA A 238 -10.57 8.74 -2.76
C ALA A 238 -9.72 9.18 -3.95
N VAL A 239 -10.35 9.34 -5.11
CA VAL A 239 -9.72 10.02 -6.26
C VAL A 239 -9.82 11.52 -6.01
N THR A 240 -8.67 12.18 -5.93
CA THR A 240 -8.59 13.61 -5.69
C THR A 240 -8.42 14.34 -7.02
N CYS A 241 -9.37 15.19 -7.39
CA CYS A 241 -9.30 15.98 -8.64
C CYS A 241 -8.37 17.20 -8.51
N HIS A 242 -7.54 17.25 -7.47
CA HIS A 242 -6.93 18.49 -7.02
C HIS A 242 -5.46 18.30 -6.65
N VAL A 243 -4.64 18.98 -7.43
CA VAL A 243 -3.32 19.46 -7.02
C VAL A 243 -3.57 20.87 -6.48
N ILE A 244 -3.28 21.16 -5.21
CA ILE A 244 -3.39 22.54 -4.70
C ILE A 244 -2.35 23.40 -5.41
N ASN A 245 -2.81 24.23 -6.35
CA ASN A 245 -2.06 25.39 -6.81
C ASN A 245 -2.31 26.53 -5.80
N ALA A 246 -1.25 27.05 -5.16
CA ALA A 246 -1.34 28.26 -4.35
C ALA A 246 -1.35 29.50 -5.27
N GLN A 247 -2.47 29.71 -5.95
CA GLN A 247 -2.94 30.90 -6.69
C GLN A 247 -1.90 31.88 -7.28
N SER A 248 -1.99 32.10 -8.60
CA SER A 248 -1.74 33.38 -9.29
C SER A 248 -0.78 34.33 -8.58
N LYS A 249 0.53 34.06 -8.66
CA LYS A 249 1.55 35.04 -8.31
C LYS A 249 1.99 35.83 -9.55
N PRO A 250 2.19 37.15 -9.43
CA PRO A 250 2.70 37.97 -10.51
C PRO A 250 4.10 37.50 -10.91
N HIS A 251 4.38 37.54 -12.21
CA HIS A 251 5.64 37.13 -12.82
C HIS A 251 6.88 37.58 -12.02
N GLY A 252 7.74 36.63 -11.61
CA GLY A 252 9.11 36.96 -11.23
C GLY A 252 9.83 36.16 -10.13
N SER A 253 9.28 35.08 -9.56
CA SER A 253 10.05 34.25 -8.60
C SER A 253 10.31 32.83 -9.11
N ASP A 254 11.56 32.54 -9.44
CA ASP A 254 12.09 31.21 -9.80
C ASP A 254 12.23 30.29 -8.57
N THR A 255 11.11 29.91 -7.96
CA THR A 255 11.07 28.89 -6.91
C THR A 255 9.91 27.94 -7.18
N VAL A 256 10.25 26.66 -7.37
CA VAL A 256 9.39 25.53 -7.76
C VAL A 256 8.11 25.43 -6.90
N ASP A 257 6.94 25.42 -7.56
CA ASP A 257 5.60 25.31 -6.96
C ASP A 257 5.25 23.85 -6.55
N ASP A 258 4.63 23.64 -5.39
CA ASP A 258 4.40 22.33 -4.77
C ASP A 258 2.90 22.08 -4.48
N GLY A 259 2.28 21.10 -5.15
CA GLY A 259 0.85 20.80 -5.04
C GLY A 259 0.51 19.46 -4.37
N MET A 260 -0.47 19.46 -3.47
CA MET A 260 -0.76 18.34 -2.55
C MET A 260 -2.16 17.75 -2.78
N ALA A 261 -2.28 16.42 -2.76
CA ALA A 261 -3.57 15.70 -2.77
C ALA A 261 -4.28 15.81 -1.41
N LEU A 262 -5.61 15.96 -1.44
CA LEU A 262 -6.43 16.21 -0.26
C LEU A 262 -7.80 15.52 -0.34
N ALA A 263 -8.18 14.83 0.73
CA ALA A 263 -9.51 14.29 0.96
C ALA A 263 -9.90 14.48 2.45
N THR A 264 -11.10 14.06 2.84
CA THR A 264 -11.40 13.82 4.27
C THR A 264 -10.96 12.41 4.67
N LYS A 265 -10.69 12.18 5.96
CA LYS A 265 -10.36 10.84 6.47
C LYS A 265 -11.48 9.84 6.15
N GLU A 266 -12.73 10.23 6.37
CA GLU A 266 -13.90 9.42 6.09
C GLU A 266 -14.94 10.16 5.27
N GLY A 267 -15.82 9.40 4.61
CA GLY A 267 -16.92 9.95 3.83
C GLY A 267 -16.48 10.78 2.62
N ILE A 268 -17.38 11.67 2.19
CA ILE A 268 -17.22 12.55 1.03
C ILE A 268 -17.64 13.95 1.45
N TRP A 269 -16.71 14.91 1.35
CA TRP A 269 -16.96 16.33 1.58
C TRP A 269 -16.82 17.12 0.29
N ARG A 270 -17.41 18.32 0.26
CA ARG A 270 -17.07 19.27 -0.79
C ARG A 270 -15.64 19.74 -0.59
N ILE A 271 -14.93 20.00 -1.68
CA ILE A 271 -13.52 20.36 -1.56
C ILE A 271 -13.31 21.66 -0.79
N GLU A 272 -14.19 22.64 -0.94
CA GLU A 272 -14.08 23.91 -0.22
C GLU A 272 -14.08 23.69 1.30
N GLU A 273 -14.88 22.74 1.75
CA GLU A 273 -14.99 22.34 3.16
C GLU A 273 -13.75 21.57 3.62
N ALA A 274 -13.23 20.65 2.80
CA ALA A 274 -12.01 19.91 3.10
C ALA A 274 -10.78 20.83 3.16
N ARG A 275 -10.68 21.83 2.26
CA ARG A 275 -9.63 22.86 2.29
C ARG A 275 -9.73 23.70 3.54
N HIS A 276 -10.93 24.16 3.88
CA HIS A 276 -11.14 24.93 5.10
C HIS A 276 -10.76 24.12 6.35
N ALA A 277 -11.11 22.84 6.40
CA ALA A 277 -10.74 21.94 7.50
C ALA A 277 -9.23 21.73 7.61
N TYR A 278 -8.50 21.63 6.49
CA TYR A 278 -7.03 21.60 6.48
C TYR A 278 -6.43 22.91 6.99
N ASP A 279 -7.11 24.04 6.72
CA ASP A 279 -6.61 25.34 7.13
C ASP A 279 -6.80 25.66 8.61
N LEU A 280 -7.83 25.09 9.23
CA LEU A 280 -8.11 25.22 10.65
C LEU A 280 -7.06 24.48 11.50
N HIS A 281 -6.71 25.04 12.65
CA HIS A 281 -5.97 24.28 13.66
C HIS A 281 -6.84 23.12 14.17
N GLN A 282 -6.25 21.93 14.30
CA GLN A 282 -6.91 20.69 14.72
C GLN A 282 -7.79 20.75 15.98
N PRO A 283 -7.63 21.67 16.98
CA PRO A 283 -8.56 21.77 18.09
C PRO A 283 -10.01 22.10 17.70
N MET A 284 -10.28 22.50 16.45
CA MET A 284 -11.61 22.94 16.02
C MET A 284 -12.35 21.93 15.13
N ILE A 285 -11.81 20.74 14.86
CA ILE A 285 -12.49 19.73 14.04
C ILE A 285 -13.36 18.86 14.98
N PRO A 286 -14.70 18.94 14.90
CA PRO A 286 -15.60 18.33 15.89
C PRO A 286 -15.73 16.80 15.76
N ASN A 287 -15.15 16.19 14.72
CA ASN A 287 -15.14 14.74 14.49
C ASN A 287 -13.87 14.35 13.69
N GLU A 288 -13.17 13.30 14.14
CA GLU A 288 -11.95 12.81 13.49
C GLU A 288 -12.16 12.39 12.04
N GLY A 289 -13.29 11.77 11.70
CA GLY A 289 -13.61 11.37 10.32
C GLY A 289 -13.65 12.57 9.35
N ASN A 290 -13.87 13.77 9.86
CA ASN A 290 -13.93 15.01 9.09
C ASN A 290 -12.58 15.70 8.93
N ARG A 291 -11.50 15.15 9.52
CA ARG A 291 -10.18 15.76 9.38
C ARG A 291 -9.67 15.62 7.94
N ALA A 292 -8.87 16.58 7.53
CA ALA A 292 -8.12 16.50 6.29
C ALA A 292 -7.22 15.27 6.27
N TYR A 293 -7.16 14.61 5.12
CA TYR A 293 -6.35 13.43 4.85
C TYR A 293 -5.52 13.68 3.58
N THR A 294 -4.23 13.38 3.65
CA THR A 294 -3.23 13.71 2.64
C THR A 294 -2.24 12.55 2.45
N LEU A 295 -1.28 12.70 1.55
CA LEU A 295 -0.17 11.74 1.41
C LEU A 295 0.57 11.49 2.73
N LYS A 296 0.66 12.52 3.59
CA LYS A 296 1.34 12.45 4.89
C LYS A 296 0.69 11.40 5.81
N ASP A 297 -0.63 11.25 5.72
CA ASP A 297 -1.38 10.23 6.46
C ASP A 297 -1.10 8.82 5.93
N GLU A 298 -0.97 8.65 4.61
CA GLU A 298 -0.57 7.36 4.01
C GLU A 298 0.84 6.98 4.45
N MET A 299 1.77 7.94 4.44
CA MET A 299 3.16 7.74 4.88
C MET A 299 3.23 7.35 6.35
N TRP A 300 2.49 8.06 7.21
CA TRP A 300 2.37 7.67 8.61
C TRP A 300 1.86 6.23 8.74
N SER A 301 0.82 5.87 7.99
CA SER A 301 0.21 4.54 8.04
C SER A 301 1.15 3.42 7.56
N VAL A 302 1.97 3.69 6.54
CA VAL A 302 3.09 2.81 6.14
C VAL A 302 4.11 2.69 7.29
N GLY A 303 4.50 3.81 7.90
CA GLY A 303 5.41 3.84 9.04
C GLY A 303 4.92 3.01 10.23
N VAL A 304 3.64 3.15 10.61
CA VAL A 304 2.99 2.37 11.68
C VAL A 304 3.05 0.88 11.36
N THR A 305 2.75 0.52 10.11
CA THR A 305 2.76 -0.88 9.66
C THR A 305 4.15 -1.49 9.86
N ILE A 306 5.21 -0.82 9.38
CA ILE A 306 6.59 -1.33 9.51
C ILE A 306 7.07 -1.28 10.95
N PHE A 307 6.77 -0.23 11.71
CA PHE A 307 7.11 -0.14 13.12
C PHE A 307 6.48 -1.26 13.94
N THR A 308 5.22 -1.63 13.62
CA THR A 308 4.53 -2.77 14.23
C THR A 308 5.22 -4.07 13.86
N MET A 309 5.65 -4.26 12.61
CA MET A 309 6.44 -5.43 12.21
C MET A 309 7.79 -5.51 12.96
N MET A 310 8.38 -4.36 13.27
CA MET A 310 9.68 -4.31 13.94
C MET A 310 9.59 -4.59 15.45
N THR A 311 8.54 -4.10 16.11
CA THR A 311 8.46 -3.99 17.58
C THR A 311 7.25 -4.69 18.21
N GLY A 312 6.29 -5.11 17.39
CA GLY A 312 4.98 -5.60 17.84
C GLY A 312 4.07 -4.53 18.47
N GLN A 313 4.49 -3.27 18.52
CA GLN A 313 3.70 -2.15 19.04
C GLN A 313 3.08 -1.38 17.89
N ALA A 314 1.80 -1.01 18.04
CA ALA A 314 1.07 -0.23 17.03
C ALA A 314 0.84 1.19 17.54
N PRO A 315 1.65 2.18 17.14
CA PRO A 315 1.48 3.56 17.59
C PRO A 315 0.20 4.18 17.02
N THR A 316 -0.59 4.75 17.92
CA THR A 316 -1.86 5.41 17.60
C THR A 316 -1.71 6.91 17.88
N TYR A 317 -1.64 7.71 16.82
CA TYR A 317 -1.56 9.17 16.97
C TYR A 317 -2.91 9.84 17.18
N CYS A 318 -4.01 9.14 16.86
CA CYS A 318 -5.35 9.61 17.08
C CYS A 318 -6.20 8.43 17.53
N CYS A 319 -6.43 8.34 18.84
CA CYS A 319 -7.27 7.31 19.41
C CYS A 319 -8.75 7.56 19.04
N GLU A 320 -9.44 6.52 18.60
CA GLU A 320 -10.82 6.59 18.10
C GLU A 320 -11.82 7.13 19.15
N GLU A 321 -11.52 6.95 20.44
CA GLU A 321 -12.40 7.35 21.55
C GLU A 321 -12.21 8.83 21.98
N CYS A 322 -10.96 9.33 22.02
CA CYS A 322 -10.64 10.69 22.50
C CYS A 322 -10.20 11.68 21.42
N GLY A 323 -9.75 11.21 20.26
CA GLY A 323 -8.98 12.02 19.32
C GLY A 323 -7.60 12.47 19.85
N CYS A 324 -7.05 11.76 20.83
CA CYS A 324 -5.77 12.07 21.48
C CYS A 324 -4.60 11.23 20.94
N SER A 325 -3.37 11.70 21.14
CA SER A 325 -2.16 11.00 20.69
C SER A 325 -1.50 10.23 21.81
N HIS A 326 -1.08 8.99 21.51
CA HIS A 326 -0.31 8.13 22.40
C HIS A 326 1.11 7.93 21.88
N VAL A 327 1.65 8.94 21.20
CA VAL A 327 2.98 8.92 20.61
C VAL A 327 3.80 10.10 21.12
N VAL A 328 5.00 9.79 21.61
CA VAL A 328 5.99 10.80 22.02
C VAL A 328 7.32 10.59 21.30
N PHE A 329 8.13 11.63 21.26
CA PHE A 329 9.43 11.65 20.63
C PHE A 329 10.47 12.17 21.62
N CYS A 330 11.74 11.82 21.43
CA CYS A 330 12.82 12.51 22.13
C CYS A 330 12.95 13.95 21.63
N LYS A 331 13.07 14.92 22.55
CA LYS A 331 13.16 16.36 22.22
C LYS A 331 14.29 16.72 21.27
N GLU A 332 15.43 16.03 21.39
CA GLU A 332 16.59 16.28 20.53
C GLU A 332 16.67 15.37 19.29
N ASP A 333 15.65 14.55 19.00
CA ASP A 333 15.70 13.45 18.01
C ASP A 333 16.81 12.41 18.31
N GLY A 334 16.40 11.21 18.72
CA GLY A 334 17.32 10.07 18.94
C GLY A 334 18.24 10.17 20.17
N CYS A 335 17.74 10.63 21.33
CA CYS A 335 18.56 10.77 22.56
C CYS A 335 19.32 9.49 22.94
N LEU A 336 18.67 8.32 22.91
CA LEU A 336 19.33 7.05 23.25
C LEU A 336 20.42 6.66 22.24
N GLU A 337 20.23 6.98 20.96
CA GLU A 337 21.23 6.72 19.92
C GLU A 337 22.43 7.65 20.09
N LYS A 338 22.19 8.94 20.40
CA LYS A 338 23.24 9.91 20.70
C LYS A 338 24.05 9.51 21.93
N GLU A 339 23.38 9.08 23.00
CA GLU A 339 24.04 8.56 24.20
C GLU A 339 24.94 7.36 23.86
N ALA A 340 24.44 6.42 23.06
CA ALA A 340 25.22 5.28 22.60
C ALA A 340 26.45 5.72 21.77
N VAL A 341 26.31 6.70 20.87
CA VAL A 341 27.43 7.26 20.09
C VAL A 341 28.47 7.91 21.00
N VAL A 342 28.05 8.64 22.04
CA VAL A 342 28.98 9.22 23.04
C VAL A 342 29.74 8.14 23.80
N LYS A 343 29.13 6.96 24.01
CA LYS A 343 29.80 5.76 24.55
C LYS A 343 30.68 5.03 23.53
N GLY A 344 30.81 5.53 22.30
CA GLY A 344 31.63 4.94 21.25
C GLY A 344 30.93 3.89 20.38
N CYS A 345 29.59 3.87 20.34
CA CYS A 345 28.85 2.91 19.53
C CYS A 345 29.03 3.14 18.02
N ASP A 346 29.52 2.11 17.33
CA ASP A 346 29.62 2.00 15.86
C ASP A 346 28.80 0.84 15.29
N CYS A 347 27.97 0.19 16.12
CA CYS A 347 27.22 -0.99 15.74
C CYS A 347 26.28 -0.73 14.54
N ALA A 348 26.22 -1.70 13.61
CA ALA A 348 25.35 -1.63 12.44
C ALA A 348 23.85 -1.75 12.79
N LEU A 349 23.53 -2.46 13.87
CA LEU A 349 22.18 -2.69 14.38
C LEU A 349 21.90 -1.83 15.61
N GLY A 350 20.63 -1.46 15.80
CA GLY A 350 20.13 -0.93 17.07
C GLY A 350 20.07 -2.02 18.15
N GLY A 351 19.57 -1.65 19.34
CA GLY A 351 19.43 -2.57 20.47
C GLY A 351 20.73 -3.21 20.94
N CYS A 352 21.87 -2.56 20.67
CA CYS A 352 23.17 -3.00 21.15
C CYS A 352 23.37 -2.63 22.62
N GLU A 353 24.40 -3.22 23.25
CA GLU A 353 24.71 -2.98 24.67
C GLU A 353 25.03 -1.52 25.03
N HIS A 354 25.37 -0.69 24.03
CA HIS A 354 25.60 0.74 24.23
C HIS A 354 24.31 1.54 24.42
N VAL A 355 23.17 1.02 23.93
CA VAL A 355 21.86 1.66 24.05
C VAL A 355 21.30 1.42 25.45
N SER A 356 20.94 2.51 26.13
CA SER A 356 20.43 2.45 27.50
C SER A 356 19.06 1.75 27.58
N GLU A 357 18.90 0.92 28.62
CA GLU A 357 17.60 0.37 29.01
C GLU A 357 16.69 1.44 29.62
N ASN A 358 17.26 2.51 30.16
CA ASN A 358 16.49 3.62 30.75
C ASN A 358 15.74 4.40 29.67
N SER A 359 14.53 4.84 29.98
CA SER A 359 13.73 5.72 29.11
C SER A 359 14.41 7.08 28.90
N CYS A 360 14.07 7.72 27.78
CA CYS A 360 14.50 9.08 27.50
C CYS A 360 14.03 10.02 28.61
N ALA A 361 14.94 10.79 29.20
CA ALA A 361 14.61 11.76 30.24
C ALA A 361 13.85 12.99 29.70
N GLU A 362 14.01 13.27 28.40
CA GLU A 362 13.42 14.42 27.72
C GLU A 362 12.46 13.97 26.60
N GLU A 363 11.24 13.65 27.00
CA GLU A 363 10.17 13.35 26.06
C GLU A 363 9.45 14.63 25.65
N SER A 364 9.13 14.73 24.37
CA SER A 364 8.31 15.79 23.80
C SER A 364 7.26 15.16 22.92
N SER A 365 6.02 15.60 23.08
CA SER A 365 4.97 15.37 22.10
C SER A 365 4.75 16.64 21.31
N TRP A 366 4.70 16.54 19.99
CA TRP A 366 4.10 17.61 19.16
C TRP A 366 2.57 17.55 19.20
N TRP A 367 2.03 16.49 19.79
CA TRP A 367 0.63 16.16 19.82
C TRP A 367 -0.01 16.52 21.16
N LYS A 368 -1.34 16.61 21.16
CA LYS A 368 -2.09 16.77 22.41
C LYS A 368 -2.03 15.49 23.23
N ASP A 369 -1.65 15.65 24.49
CA ASP A 369 -1.74 14.58 25.48
C ASP A 369 -3.19 14.13 25.64
N CYS A 370 -3.37 12.85 25.94
CA CYS A 370 -4.66 12.34 26.41
C CYS A 370 -5.07 13.09 27.69
N PRO A 371 -6.23 13.76 27.74
CA PRO A 371 -6.71 14.38 28.96
C PRO A 371 -6.82 13.36 30.09
N ALA A 372 -6.40 13.73 31.30
CA ALA A 372 -6.43 12.83 32.47
C ALA A 372 -7.83 12.29 32.81
N GLU A 373 -8.87 13.03 32.41
CA GLU A 373 -10.28 12.72 32.62
C GLU A 373 -10.79 11.58 31.71
N HIS A 374 -10.04 11.22 30.67
CA HIS A 374 -10.48 10.28 29.64
C HIS A 374 -10.20 8.80 29.96
N HIS A 375 -9.41 8.50 31.00
CA HIS A 375 -9.09 7.11 31.40
C HIS A 375 -8.70 6.18 30.24
N CYS A 376 -7.98 6.69 29.23
CA CYS A 376 -7.58 5.90 28.07
C CYS A 376 -6.61 4.77 28.50
N SER A 377 -6.87 3.55 28.02
CA SER A 377 -6.03 2.38 28.30
C SER A 377 -4.84 2.22 27.34
N GLU A 378 -4.74 3.07 26.32
CA GLU A 378 -3.67 3.03 25.33
C GLU A 378 -2.33 3.43 25.95
N SER A 379 -1.28 2.66 25.63
CA SER A 379 0.07 2.94 26.13
C SER A 379 0.73 4.06 25.32
N ILE A 380 1.41 4.99 26.00
CA ILE A 380 2.24 6.00 25.36
C ILE A 380 3.51 5.32 24.79
N ILE A 381 3.76 5.50 23.50
CA ILE A 381 4.90 4.92 22.78
C ILE A 381 5.89 6.02 22.42
N ASN A 382 7.13 5.89 22.90
CA ASN A 382 8.23 6.74 22.48
C ASN A 382 8.92 6.17 21.23
N ILE A 383 8.60 6.70 20.04
CA ILE A 383 9.07 6.14 18.75
C ILE A 383 10.59 6.04 18.71
N HIS A 384 11.30 7.10 19.10
CA HIS A 384 12.75 7.16 19.07
C HIS A 384 13.38 6.12 20.01
N SER A 385 12.81 5.93 21.20
CA SER A 385 13.33 4.97 22.17
C SER A 385 13.11 3.53 21.73
N TYR A 386 11.93 3.22 21.17
CA TYR A 386 11.63 1.90 20.62
C TYR A 386 12.55 1.59 19.43
N LEU A 387 12.71 2.51 18.49
CA LEU A 387 13.61 2.32 17.35
C LEU A 387 15.07 2.22 17.80
N ALA A 388 15.54 2.99 18.79
CA ALA A 388 16.92 2.85 19.28
C ALA A 388 17.20 1.43 19.83
N ARG A 389 16.21 0.81 20.47
CA ARG A 389 16.33 -0.53 21.06
C ARG A 389 16.01 -1.68 20.09
N ALA A 390 15.43 -1.38 18.94
CA ALA A 390 15.09 -2.38 17.94
C ALA A 390 16.36 -2.85 17.22
N ARG A 391 16.59 -4.18 17.16
CA ARG A 391 17.77 -4.85 16.59
C ARG A 391 17.72 -4.96 15.07
N TYR A 392 17.46 -3.84 14.41
CA TYR A 392 17.43 -3.68 12.95
C TYR A 392 18.51 -2.71 12.49
N THR A 393 18.83 -2.73 11.20
CA THR A 393 19.83 -1.82 10.65
C THR A 393 19.48 -0.36 10.90
N LYS A 394 20.51 0.47 11.09
CA LYS A 394 20.35 1.93 11.21
C LYS A 394 19.56 2.52 10.05
N THR A 395 19.71 1.99 8.85
CA THR A 395 19.04 2.48 7.65
C THR A 395 17.52 2.27 7.74
N LEU A 396 17.06 1.04 8.01
CA LEU A 396 15.63 0.77 8.16
C LEU A 396 14.99 1.61 9.28
N ARG A 397 15.66 1.69 10.44
CA ARG A 397 15.20 2.47 11.59
C ARG A 397 15.08 3.96 11.25
N THR A 398 15.99 4.50 10.45
CA THR A 398 15.96 5.90 10.00
C THR A 398 14.76 6.15 9.09
N ILE A 399 14.51 5.29 8.12
CA ILE A 399 13.37 5.41 7.20
C ILE A 399 12.04 5.33 7.94
N VAL A 400 11.90 4.39 8.87
CA VAL A 400 10.68 4.25 9.68
C VAL A 400 10.49 5.46 10.59
N LYS A 401 11.58 6.00 11.16
CA LYS A 401 11.53 7.27 11.90
C LYS A 401 11.02 8.41 11.02
N ASP A 402 11.51 8.53 9.79
CA ASP A 402 11.10 9.60 8.86
C ASP A 402 9.62 9.49 8.44
N LEU A 403 9.12 8.27 8.22
CA LEU A 403 7.68 8.02 7.99
C LEU A 403 6.81 8.46 9.18
N LEU A 404 7.33 8.33 10.40
CA LEU A 404 6.63 8.65 11.66
C LEU A 404 6.94 10.06 12.20
N LYS A 405 7.68 10.90 11.48
CA LYS A 405 7.94 12.29 11.89
C LYS A 405 6.76 13.24 11.66
N TYR A 406 5.74 12.80 10.91
CA TYR A 406 4.63 13.67 10.55
C TYR A 406 3.76 14.04 11.75
N ASP A 407 3.47 15.33 11.89
CA ASP A 407 2.42 15.88 12.75
C ASP A 407 1.37 16.61 11.87
N PRO A 408 0.11 16.12 11.82
CA PRO A 408 -1.01 16.73 11.10
C PRO A 408 -1.49 18.05 11.72
N ALA A 409 -1.03 18.44 12.92
CA ALA A 409 -1.18 19.80 13.45
C ALA A 409 -0.09 20.76 12.93
N MET A 410 1.07 20.25 12.51
CA MET A 410 2.17 21.05 11.95
C MET A 410 2.16 21.03 10.42
N LYS A 411 1.79 22.17 9.83
CA LYS A 411 1.79 22.40 8.37
C LYS A 411 3.18 22.51 7.74
N GLN A 412 4.26 22.26 8.49
CA GLN A 412 5.62 22.42 7.97
C GLN A 412 5.87 21.34 6.89
N THR A 413 6.15 21.82 5.67
CA THR A 413 6.41 21.09 4.41
C THR A 413 5.40 19.98 4.04
N PRO A 414 4.47 20.20 3.09
CA PRO A 414 3.60 19.14 2.58
C PRO A 414 4.44 18.13 1.80
N TRP A 415 4.25 16.83 2.07
CA TRP A 415 4.73 15.81 1.15
C TRP A 415 3.84 15.89 -0.10
N THR A 416 4.40 16.35 -1.21
CA THR A 416 3.65 16.58 -2.45
C THR A 416 3.74 15.40 -3.41
N GLN A 417 4.81 14.62 -3.35
CA GLN A 417 5.04 13.45 -4.19
C GLN A 417 5.59 12.30 -3.35
N MET A 418 5.17 11.08 -3.66
CA MET A 418 5.66 9.87 -2.99
C MET A 418 6.93 9.33 -3.64
N VAL A 419 7.12 9.57 -4.94
CA VAL A 419 8.21 9.03 -5.76
C VAL A 419 9.60 9.34 -5.20
N GLU A 420 9.81 10.54 -4.65
CA GLU A 420 11.09 10.94 -4.06
C GLU A 420 11.42 10.06 -2.85
N PHE A 421 10.43 9.83 -1.99
CA PHE A 421 10.59 8.94 -0.84
C PHE A 421 10.79 7.49 -1.25
N ALA A 422 9.98 7.02 -2.20
CA ALA A 422 10.08 5.65 -2.70
C ALA A 422 11.45 5.39 -3.33
N GLN A 423 12.06 6.37 -4.00
CA GLN A 423 13.43 6.26 -4.49
C GLN A 423 14.46 6.13 -3.35
N ILE A 424 14.31 6.87 -2.25
CA ILE A 424 15.17 6.73 -1.06
C ILE A 424 15.05 5.32 -0.50
N VAL A 425 13.83 4.78 -0.38
CA VAL A 425 13.58 3.41 0.08
C VAL A 425 14.22 2.37 -0.83
N GLU A 426 14.10 2.49 -2.15
CA GLU A 426 14.71 1.55 -3.09
C GLU A 426 16.24 1.58 -3.03
N LEU A 427 16.86 2.77 -2.94
CA LEU A 427 18.31 2.88 -2.79
C LEU A 427 18.83 2.27 -1.48
N ALA A 428 18.15 2.59 -0.38
CA ALA A 428 18.47 2.06 0.95
C ALA A 428 18.31 0.53 1.02
N TYR A 429 17.27 0.00 0.37
CA TYR A 429 17.08 -1.44 0.25
C TYR A 429 18.22 -2.11 -0.53
N GLN A 430 18.65 -1.54 -1.66
CA GLN A 430 19.77 -2.11 -2.43
C GLN A 430 21.08 -2.10 -1.66
N GLU A 431 21.32 -1.06 -0.85
CA GLU A 431 22.44 -1.03 0.08
C GLU A 431 22.32 -2.12 1.14
N TRP A 432 21.17 -2.22 1.83
CA TRP A 432 20.92 -3.29 2.81
C TRP A 432 21.13 -4.69 2.22
N LYS A 433 20.61 -4.92 1.00
CA LYS A 433 20.71 -6.20 0.28
C LYS A 433 22.16 -6.60 0.02
N ARG A 434 23.02 -5.63 -0.28
CA ARG A 434 24.45 -5.87 -0.58
C ARG A 434 25.29 -6.00 0.68
N GLU A 435 25.08 -5.14 1.66
CA GLU A 435 25.98 -4.97 2.81
C GLU A 435 25.67 -5.96 3.95
N THR A 436 24.43 -6.42 4.09
CA THR A 436 24.03 -7.33 5.20
C THR A 436 24.06 -8.81 4.80
N GLU A 437 24.25 -9.69 5.79
CA GLU A 437 24.19 -11.14 5.57
C GLU A 437 22.77 -11.60 5.18
N GLU A 438 21.76 -11.16 5.92
CA GLU A 438 20.35 -11.45 5.62
C GLU A 438 19.97 -10.94 4.23
N GLY A 439 20.38 -9.72 3.87
CA GLY A 439 20.12 -9.13 2.56
C GLY A 439 20.72 -9.92 1.40
N ARG A 440 21.95 -10.45 1.56
CA ARG A 440 22.59 -11.27 0.51
C ARG A 440 21.94 -12.65 0.35
N LEU A 441 21.29 -13.16 1.38
CA LEU A 441 20.55 -14.43 1.35
C LEU A 441 19.11 -14.24 0.86
N TYR A 442 18.55 -13.04 1.01
CA TYR A 442 17.20 -12.71 0.58
C TYR A 442 17.10 -12.67 -0.95
N VAL A 443 16.13 -13.40 -1.49
CA VAL A 443 15.83 -13.47 -2.92
C VAL A 443 14.51 -12.75 -3.16
N ASP A 444 14.53 -11.65 -3.90
CA ASP A 444 13.31 -10.93 -4.30
C ASP A 444 12.80 -11.36 -5.68
N ILE A 445 11.67 -10.79 -6.09
CA ILE A 445 11.10 -11.08 -7.41
C ILE A 445 12.02 -10.60 -8.54
N GLU A 446 12.79 -9.54 -8.33
CA GLU A 446 13.72 -9.04 -9.33
C GLU A 446 14.87 -10.04 -9.60
N ASP A 447 15.38 -10.71 -8.56
CA ASP A 447 16.38 -11.79 -8.70
C ASP A 447 15.80 -13.01 -9.44
N ASP A 448 14.57 -13.41 -9.10
CA ASP A 448 13.85 -14.50 -9.76
C ASP A 448 13.60 -14.20 -11.25
N MET A 449 13.22 -12.95 -11.57
CA MET A 449 13.08 -12.48 -12.94
C MET A 449 14.40 -12.51 -13.71
N LEU A 450 15.49 -12.02 -13.11
CA LEU A 450 16.82 -12.03 -13.73
C LEU A 450 17.27 -13.46 -14.06
N LYS A 451 17.12 -14.39 -13.11
CA LYS A 451 17.50 -15.78 -13.32
C LYS A 451 16.75 -16.43 -14.48
N ARG A 452 15.47 -16.09 -14.65
CA ARG A 452 14.66 -16.57 -15.79
C ARG A 452 15.14 -16.02 -17.12
N LEU A 453 15.41 -14.72 -17.18
CA LEU A 453 15.93 -14.07 -18.39
C LEU A 453 17.27 -14.66 -18.83
N LEU A 454 18.15 -14.99 -17.88
CA LEU A 454 19.41 -15.67 -18.17
C LEU A 454 19.18 -17.08 -18.73
N ASN A 455 18.30 -17.86 -18.10
CA ASN A 455 17.97 -19.21 -18.56
C ASN A 455 17.27 -19.25 -19.94
N GLU A 456 16.61 -18.16 -20.34
CA GLU A 456 16.00 -18.03 -21.67
C GLU A 456 17.02 -17.69 -22.75
N LYS A 457 18.10 -16.97 -22.41
CA LYS A 457 19.20 -16.68 -23.35
C LYS A 457 20.10 -17.89 -23.62
N ASP A 458 20.13 -18.84 -22.69
CA ASP A 458 20.92 -20.09 -22.81
C ASP A 458 20.17 -21.22 -23.56
N LYS A 459 18.92 -20.99 -23.98
CA LYS A 459 18.12 -21.89 -24.82
C LYS A 459 18.13 -21.44 -26.27
#